data_AF-A0A7L4RRT6-F1
#
_entry.id   AF-A0A7L4RRT6-F1
#
_cell.length_a   1.000
_cell.length_b   1.000
_cell.length_c   1.000
_cell.angle_alpha   90.00
_cell.angle_beta   90.00
_cell.angle_gamma   90.00
#
_symmetry.space_group_name_H-M   'P 1'
#
loop_
_entity.id
_entity.type
_entity.pdbx_description
1 polymer ?
#
loop_
_entity_poly.entity_id
_entity_poly.type
_entity_poly.pdbx_seq_one_letter_code
_entity_poly.pdbx_strand_id
1 'polypeptide(L)'
;EIPFDIHMGGVDNMFAHHENEIAQSEGAVGKVPAKYWLHVRHLVIEGRKMSKSLGNFYMVDDIHRMGYGYDVIRAHLLKEHYRKRLNFTFRSLRRTAVEIKRCKRCAKVLRRRKFWEENPEVDKLCISTLSEFRKYVEDDFQIPEAIEMFCYFVCSVQDFIKRKKFGKRNAEKALEVLMKMDSVLGFICGRLKERG
;
A
#
# COMPACT_ATOMS: atom_id res chain seq x y z
N GLU A 1 -23.37 -15.64 5.97
CA GLU A 1 -23.75 -17.06 6.11
C GLU A 1 -22.49 -17.91 6.06
N ILE A 2 -22.55 -19.14 6.58
CA ILE A 2 -21.50 -20.15 6.44
C ILE A 2 -21.90 -21.10 5.30
N PRO A 3 -21.01 -21.40 4.34
CA PRO A 3 -19.62 -20.94 4.24
C PRO A 3 -19.48 -19.52 3.66
N PHE A 4 -18.34 -18.88 3.92
CA PHE A 4 -17.90 -17.62 3.30
C PHE A 4 -16.50 -17.78 2.67
N ASP A 5 -16.07 -16.80 1.86
CA ASP A 5 -14.86 -16.99 1.04
C ASP A 5 -13.55 -16.82 1.81
N ILE A 6 -13.41 -15.74 2.57
CA ILE A 6 -12.12 -15.33 3.16
C ILE A 6 -12.26 -15.03 4.65
N HIS A 7 -11.40 -15.66 5.46
CA HIS A 7 -11.18 -15.33 6.86
C HIS A 7 -9.75 -14.80 7.06
N MET A 8 -9.57 -13.73 7.84
CA MET A 8 -8.26 -13.09 8.03
C MET A 8 -7.90 -12.96 9.51
N GLY A 9 -6.61 -12.98 9.84
CA GLY A 9 -6.14 -12.71 11.20
C GLY A 9 -4.64 -12.46 11.28
N GLY A 10 -4.15 -12.17 12.49
CA GLY A 10 -2.71 -12.26 12.77
C GLY A 10 -2.27 -13.73 12.82
N VAL A 11 -1.00 -14.01 12.52
CA VAL A 11 -0.48 -15.39 12.58
C VAL A 11 -0.62 -16.04 13.97
N ASP A 12 -0.68 -15.24 15.04
CA ASP A 12 -0.99 -15.72 16.40
C ASP A 12 -2.38 -16.36 16.50
N ASN A 13 -3.32 -15.94 15.66
CA ASN A 13 -4.67 -16.49 15.66
C ASN A 13 -4.76 -17.84 14.95
N MET A 14 -3.74 -18.24 14.17
CA MET A 14 -3.78 -19.50 13.44
C MET A 14 -4.00 -20.68 14.38
N PHE A 15 -3.26 -20.72 15.50
CA PHE A 15 -3.44 -21.68 16.58
C PHE A 15 -3.46 -20.96 17.94
N ALA A 16 -4.38 -21.23 18.86
CA ALA A 16 -5.51 -22.17 18.76
C ALA A 16 -6.81 -21.52 18.26
N HIS A 17 -6.83 -20.20 18.04
CA HIS A 17 -8.06 -19.44 17.86
C HIS A 17 -8.85 -19.86 16.60
N HIS A 18 -8.26 -19.77 15.41
CA HIS A 18 -8.93 -20.12 14.16
C HIS A 18 -9.15 -21.64 14.02
N GLU A 19 -8.27 -22.47 14.59
CA GLU A 19 -8.55 -23.93 14.69
C GLU A 19 -9.81 -24.21 15.53
N ASN A 20 -9.97 -23.52 16.65
CA ASN A 20 -11.19 -23.64 17.47
C ASN A 20 -12.42 -23.12 16.72
N GLU A 21 -12.30 -22.02 15.95
CA GLU A 21 -13.40 -21.52 15.12
C GLU A 21 -13.84 -22.53 14.05
N ILE A 22 -12.88 -23.21 13.41
CA ILE A 22 -13.14 -24.30 12.46
C ILE A 22 -13.88 -25.43 13.19
N ALA A 23 -13.34 -25.92 14.30
CA ALA A 23 -13.93 -27.04 15.04
C ALA A 23 -15.35 -26.72 15.56
N GLN A 24 -15.58 -25.51 16.06
CA GLN A 24 -16.91 -25.06 16.51
C GLN A 24 -17.90 -24.97 15.36
N SER A 25 -17.49 -24.37 14.24
CA SER A 25 -18.36 -24.18 13.06
C SER A 25 -18.70 -25.53 12.43
N GLU A 26 -17.71 -26.40 12.24
CA GLU A 26 -17.92 -27.74 11.70
C GLU A 26 -18.77 -28.59 12.64
N GLY A 27 -18.54 -28.54 13.95
CA GLY A 27 -19.35 -29.26 14.93
C GLY A 27 -20.80 -28.80 14.98
N ALA A 28 -21.07 -27.51 14.77
CA ALA A 28 -22.42 -26.95 14.84
C ALA A 28 -23.22 -27.10 13.54
N VAL A 29 -22.59 -26.94 12.37
CA VAL A 29 -23.31 -26.90 11.07
C VAL A 29 -22.78 -27.89 10.02
N GLY A 30 -21.76 -28.69 10.35
CA GLY A 30 -21.19 -29.70 9.44
C GLY A 30 -20.40 -29.13 8.26
N LYS A 31 -19.98 -27.86 8.32
CA LYS A 31 -19.28 -27.15 7.23
C LYS A 31 -18.09 -26.35 7.74
N VAL A 32 -16.98 -26.38 7.00
CA VAL A 32 -15.83 -25.48 7.19
C VAL A 32 -16.33 -24.03 6.97
N PRO A 33 -16.02 -23.07 7.87
CA PRO A 33 -16.60 -21.74 7.79
C PRO A 33 -16.05 -20.90 6.63
N ALA A 34 -14.77 -21.06 6.27
CA ALA A 34 -14.10 -20.27 5.23
C ALA A 34 -13.28 -21.11 4.25
N LYS A 35 -13.27 -20.71 2.97
CA LYS A 35 -12.48 -21.36 1.91
C LYS A 35 -11.00 -20.96 1.94
N TYR A 36 -10.71 -19.69 2.21
CA TYR A 36 -9.35 -19.15 2.26
C TYR A 36 -9.08 -18.50 3.62
N TRP A 37 -7.91 -18.80 4.19
CA TRP A 37 -7.44 -18.24 5.45
C TRP A 37 -6.16 -17.46 5.24
N LEU A 38 -6.18 -16.16 5.55
CA LEU A 38 -5.05 -15.26 5.34
C LEU A 38 -4.52 -14.76 6.68
N HIS A 39 -3.25 -15.04 6.95
CA HIS A 39 -2.61 -14.64 8.21
C HIS A 39 -1.44 -13.68 7.98
N VAL A 40 -1.52 -12.49 8.56
CA VAL A 40 -0.42 -11.52 8.53
C VAL A 40 0.67 -11.92 9.53
N ARG A 41 1.94 -11.84 9.12
CA ARG A 41 3.07 -12.12 10.02
C ARG A 41 3.32 -10.95 10.97
N HIS A 42 4.07 -11.22 12.04
CA HIS A 42 4.42 -10.19 13.03
C HIS A 42 5.23 -9.04 12.44
N LEU A 43 5.08 -7.91 13.10
CA LEU A 43 5.97 -6.77 13.01
C LEU A 43 7.00 -6.82 14.15
N VAL A 44 8.26 -6.54 13.83
CA VAL A 44 9.34 -6.30 14.79
C VAL A 44 9.82 -4.86 14.66
N ILE A 45 10.34 -4.27 15.73
CA ILE A 45 10.83 -2.89 15.77
C ILE A 45 12.33 -2.91 16.03
N GLU A 46 13.10 -2.32 15.13
CA GLU A 46 14.57 -2.27 15.19
C GLU A 46 15.17 -3.66 15.46
N GLY A 47 14.66 -4.66 14.74
CA GLY A 47 15.11 -6.06 14.84
C GLY A 47 14.63 -6.83 16.08
N ARG A 48 13.84 -6.20 16.97
CA ARG A 48 13.38 -6.82 18.23
C ARG A 48 11.86 -6.96 18.26
N LYS A 49 11.38 -7.97 19.00
CA LYS A 49 9.94 -8.12 19.28
C LYS A 49 9.41 -6.85 19.93
N MET A 50 8.22 -6.41 19.51
CA MET A 50 7.54 -5.28 20.14
C MET A 50 7.04 -5.70 21.53
N SER A 51 7.35 -4.92 22.56
CA SER A 51 6.81 -5.12 23.90
C SER A 51 6.87 -3.83 24.72
N LYS A 52 5.94 -3.68 25.67
CA LYS A 52 5.95 -2.56 26.61
C LYS A 52 7.19 -2.59 27.52
N SER A 53 7.61 -3.77 27.96
CA SER A 53 8.76 -3.94 28.86
C SER A 53 10.11 -3.59 28.22
N LEU A 54 10.27 -3.84 26.91
CA LEU A 54 11.46 -3.38 26.16
C LEU A 54 11.41 -1.89 25.80
N GLY A 55 10.33 -1.18 26.12
CA GLY A 55 10.17 0.24 25.80
C GLY A 55 10.08 0.54 24.29
N ASN A 56 9.90 -0.48 23.44
CA ASN A 56 9.86 -0.35 21.99
C ASN A 56 8.45 -0.52 21.42
N PHE A 57 7.42 -0.28 22.23
CA PHE A 57 6.02 -0.29 21.82
C PHE A 57 5.61 1.11 21.37
N TYR A 58 5.04 1.21 20.17
CA TYR A 58 4.55 2.46 19.61
C TYR A 58 3.12 2.27 19.09
N MET A 59 2.23 3.17 19.47
CA MET A 59 0.95 3.35 18.81
C MET A 59 1.15 4.15 17.51
N VAL A 60 0.20 4.03 16.59
CA VAL A 60 0.21 4.81 15.34
C VAL A 60 0.29 6.32 15.64
N ASP A 61 -0.42 6.78 16.66
CA ASP A 61 -0.42 8.19 17.07
C ASP A 61 0.91 8.64 17.69
N ASP A 62 1.69 7.74 18.31
CA ASP A 62 3.04 8.06 18.76
C ASP A 62 3.92 8.43 17.57
N ILE A 63 3.90 7.58 16.53
CA ILE A 63 4.63 7.80 15.29
C ILE A 63 4.13 9.06 14.58
N HIS A 64 2.82 9.33 14.62
CA HIS A 64 2.26 10.55 14.05
C HIS A 64 2.76 11.81 14.78
N ARG A 65 2.77 11.81 16.12
CA ARG A 65 3.30 12.90 16.96
C ARG A 65 4.78 13.18 16.71
N MET A 66 5.56 12.18 16.25
CA MET A 66 6.95 12.36 15.82
C MET A 66 7.10 13.08 14.47
N GLY A 67 5.99 13.47 13.81
CA GLY A 67 5.99 14.25 12.57
C GLY A 67 5.79 13.44 11.29
N TYR A 68 5.44 12.15 11.39
CA TYR A 68 5.14 11.32 10.22
C TYR A 68 3.63 11.33 9.89
N GLY A 69 3.27 11.48 8.62
CA GLY A 69 1.88 11.38 8.19
C GLY A 69 1.36 9.94 8.26
N TYR A 70 0.05 9.75 8.48
CA TYR A 70 -0.57 8.42 8.46
C TYR A 70 -0.37 7.68 7.14
N ASP A 71 -0.31 8.40 6.02
CA ASP A 71 0.03 7.85 4.71
C ASP A 71 1.47 7.29 4.64
N VAL A 72 2.41 7.91 5.34
CA VAL A 72 3.80 7.44 5.43
C VAL A 72 3.87 6.18 6.28
N ILE A 73 3.14 6.15 7.40
CA ILE A 73 3.07 4.96 8.26
C ILE A 73 2.44 3.80 7.48
N ARG A 74 1.30 4.03 6.82
CA ARG A 74 0.64 3.04 5.96
C ARG A 74 1.58 2.53 4.86
N ALA A 75 2.20 3.42 4.11
CA ALA A 75 3.14 3.03 3.06
C ALA A 75 4.29 2.19 3.61
N HIS A 76 4.78 2.52 4.80
CA HIS A 76 5.87 1.79 5.43
C HIS A 76 5.45 0.38 5.88
N LEU A 77 4.23 0.23 6.40
CA LEU A 77 3.67 -1.06 6.79
C LEU A 77 3.42 -1.99 5.59
N LEU A 78 3.18 -1.41 4.40
CA LEU A 78 2.95 -2.14 3.15
C LEU A 78 4.23 -2.48 2.37
N LYS A 79 5.41 -2.07 2.87
CA LYS A 79 6.70 -2.34 2.20
C LYS A 79 7.15 -3.79 2.26
N GLU A 80 6.53 -4.60 3.10
CA GLU A 80 6.77 -6.04 3.08
C GLU A 80 5.49 -6.81 2.80
N HIS A 81 5.66 -7.94 2.13
CA HIS A 81 4.58 -8.87 1.84
C HIS A 81 3.89 -9.30 3.14
N TYR A 82 2.56 -9.35 3.17
CA TYR A 82 1.80 -9.61 4.42
C TYR A 82 2.16 -10.95 5.09
N ARG A 83 2.57 -11.94 4.29
CA ARG A 83 3.08 -13.26 4.75
C ARG A 83 4.54 -13.26 5.21
N LYS A 84 5.25 -12.13 5.21
CA LYS A 84 6.63 -11.96 5.67
C LYS A 84 6.68 -11.07 6.92
N ARG A 85 7.63 -11.35 7.80
CA ARG A 85 7.86 -10.53 9.01
C ARG A 85 8.36 -9.16 8.59
N LEU A 86 7.66 -8.09 8.99
CA LEU A 86 8.08 -6.72 8.75
C LEU A 86 9.03 -6.25 9.86
N ASN A 87 10.22 -5.76 9.49
CA ASN A 87 11.09 -5.03 10.41
C ASN A 87 10.90 -3.52 10.26
N PHE A 88 10.15 -2.93 11.18
CA PHE A 88 9.94 -1.50 11.25
C PHE A 88 11.19 -0.82 11.82
N THR A 89 11.81 0.06 11.04
CA THR A 89 12.94 0.87 11.50
C THR A 89 12.67 2.34 11.22
N PHE A 90 13.10 3.24 12.10
CA PHE A 90 12.94 4.66 11.86
C PHE A 90 13.76 5.14 10.65
N ARG A 91 14.84 4.44 10.31
CA ARG A 91 15.62 4.68 9.10
C ARG A 91 14.78 4.42 7.83
N SER A 92 14.10 3.27 7.77
CA SER A 92 13.25 2.93 6.63
C SER A 92 11.99 3.80 6.59
N LEU A 93 11.39 4.14 7.74
CA LEU A 93 10.29 5.10 7.83
C LEU A 93 10.64 6.49 7.25
N ARG A 94 11.82 7.03 7.59
CA ARG A 94 12.31 8.31 7.03
C ARG A 94 12.43 8.25 5.50
N ARG A 95 12.92 7.14 4.94
CA ARG A 95 13.01 6.95 3.49
C ARG A 95 11.64 6.93 2.85
N THR A 96 10.70 6.18 3.44
CA THR A 96 9.30 6.17 3.01
C THR A 96 8.70 7.58 3.02
N ALA A 97 8.98 8.40 4.04
CA ALA A 97 8.48 9.77 4.09
C ALA A 97 8.92 10.61 2.89
N VAL A 98 10.18 10.46 2.45
CA VAL A 98 10.74 11.15 1.29
C VAL A 98 10.07 10.68 -0.01
N GLU A 99 9.89 9.37 -0.18
CA GLU A 99 9.22 8.77 -1.34
C GLU A 99 7.77 9.25 -1.46
N ILE A 100 7.01 9.21 -0.37
CA ILE A 100 5.61 9.64 -0.37
C ILE A 100 5.48 11.14 -0.62
N LYS A 101 6.38 11.96 -0.06
CA LYS A 101 6.46 13.40 -0.38
C LYS A 101 6.70 13.65 -1.86
N ARG A 102 7.55 12.84 -2.51
CA ARG A 102 7.81 12.91 -3.96
C ARG A 102 6.55 12.54 -4.76
N CYS A 103 5.84 11.48 -4.38
CA CYS A 103 4.60 11.04 -5.01
C CYS A 103 3.50 12.12 -4.92
N LYS A 104 3.29 12.67 -3.72
CA LYS A 104 2.36 13.79 -3.48
C LYS A 104 2.73 15.03 -4.29
N ARG A 105 4.02 15.35 -4.42
CA ARG A 105 4.48 16.46 -5.26
C ARG A 105 4.18 16.20 -6.74
N CYS A 106 4.39 14.98 -7.23
CA CYS A 106 4.05 14.59 -8.60
C CYS A 106 2.56 14.81 -8.89
N ALA A 107 1.68 14.28 -8.04
CA ALA A 107 0.23 14.49 -8.16
C ALA A 107 -0.17 15.97 -8.16
N LYS A 108 0.47 16.80 -7.34
CA LYS A 108 0.25 18.26 -7.34
C LYS A 108 0.68 18.91 -8.66
N VAL A 109 1.77 18.45 -9.27
CA VAL A 109 2.23 18.97 -10.57
C VAL A 109 1.28 18.56 -11.70
N LEU A 110 0.81 17.31 -11.71
CA LEU A 110 -0.14 16.83 -12.71
C LEU A 110 -1.48 17.61 -12.70
N ARG A 111 -1.86 18.18 -11.55
CA ARG A 111 -3.05 19.04 -11.41
C ARG A 111 -2.84 20.50 -11.83
N ARG A 112 -1.60 20.93 -12.14
CA ARG A 112 -1.28 22.32 -12.54
C ARG A 112 -1.39 22.50 -14.04
N ARG A 113 -1.59 23.76 -14.50
CA ARG A 113 -1.96 24.10 -15.89
C ARG A 113 -0.81 24.33 -16.87
N LYS A 114 0.47 24.19 -16.48
CA LYS A 114 1.60 24.41 -17.40
C LYS A 114 1.95 23.11 -18.11
N PHE A 115 1.68 23.06 -19.40
CA PHE A 115 1.90 21.90 -20.26
C PHE A 115 2.71 22.29 -21.49
N TRP A 116 3.26 21.28 -22.15
CA TRP A 116 4.03 21.41 -23.39
C TRP A 116 3.42 20.52 -24.48
N GLU A 117 4.23 20.03 -25.40
CA GLU A 117 3.79 19.11 -26.46
C GLU A 117 3.41 17.74 -25.88
N GLU A 118 2.36 17.17 -26.46
CA GLU A 118 1.94 15.80 -26.15
C GLU A 118 3.01 14.81 -26.59
N ASN A 119 3.15 13.74 -25.81
CA ASN A 119 4.10 12.67 -26.05
C ASN A 119 3.39 11.31 -26.00
N PRO A 120 3.31 10.58 -27.13
CA PRO A 120 2.69 9.25 -27.18
C PRO A 120 3.34 8.21 -26.25
N GLU A 121 4.61 8.39 -25.88
CA GLU A 121 5.30 7.47 -24.96
C GLU A 121 4.72 7.53 -23.53
N VAL A 122 4.10 8.66 -23.15
CA VAL A 122 3.40 8.75 -21.85
C VAL A 122 2.16 7.86 -21.85
N ASP A 123 1.45 7.75 -22.98
CA ASP A 123 0.26 6.90 -23.09
C ASP A 123 0.64 5.42 -22.96
N LYS A 124 1.72 5.00 -23.63
CA LYS A 124 2.27 3.65 -23.50
C LYS A 124 2.68 3.36 -22.06
N LEU A 125 3.39 4.29 -21.41
CA LEU A 125 3.78 4.17 -20.01
C LEU A 125 2.56 4.02 -19.09
N CYS A 126 1.49 4.79 -19.30
CA CYS A 126 0.27 4.73 -18.50
C CYS A 126 -0.39 3.34 -18.59
N ILE A 127 -0.53 2.80 -19.81
CA ILE A 127 -1.15 1.49 -20.05
C ILE A 127 -0.31 0.37 -19.47
N SER A 128 0.99 0.34 -19.77
CA SER A 128 1.87 -0.73 -19.33
C SER A 128 2.01 -0.75 -17.80
N THR A 129 2.23 0.41 -17.17
CA THR A 129 2.34 0.52 -15.71
C THR A 129 1.09 0.01 -15.02
N LEU A 130 -0.10 0.43 -15.46
CA LEU A 130 -1.35 0.01 -14.81
C LEU A 130 -1.57 -1.50 -14.96
N SER A 131 -1.20 -2.07 -16.12
CA SER A 131 -1.27 -3.51 -16.35
C SER A 131 -0.32 -4.28 -15.43
N GLU A 132 0.94 -3.87 -15.32
CA GLU A 132 1.94 -4.54 -14.48
C GLU A 132 1.59 -4.38 -12.99
N PHE A 133 1.14 -3.20 -12.58
CA PHE A 133 0.64 -2.97 -11.22
C PHE A 133 -0.48 -3.95 -10.84
N ARG A 134 -1.44 -4.18 -11.75
CA ARG A 134 -2.54 -5.13 -11.52
C ARG A 134 -2.03 -6.55 -11.33
N LYS A 135 -1.08 -6.99 -12.17
CA LYS A 135 -0.48 -8.33 -12.05
C LYS A 135 0.12 -8.55 -10.67
N TYR A 136 0.86 -7.58 -10.13
CA TYR A 136 1.40 -7.68 -8.78
C TYR A 136 0.31 -7.74 -7.70
N VAL A 137 -0.75 -6.94 -7.82
CA VAL A 137 -1.85 -6.97 -6.85
C VAL A 137 -2.64 -8.29 -6.90
N GLU A 138 -2.84 -8.84 -8.10
CA GLU A 138 -3.59 -10.08 -8.33
C GLU A 138 -2.79 -11.34 -7.93
N ASP A 139 -1.45 -11.26 -7.92
CA ASP A 139 -0.56 -12.33 -7.47
C ASP A 139 -0.36 -12.30 -5.94
N ASP A 140 -1.37 -12.78 -5.21
CA ASP A 140 -1.39 -12.83 -3.74
C ASP A 140 -0.99 -11.50 -3.08
N PHE A 141 -1.44 -10.37 -3.65
CA PHE A 141 -1.13 -9.06 -3.11
C PHE A 141 0.38 -8.82 -2.97
N GLN A 142 1.17 -8.97 -4.05
CA GLN A 142 2.56 -8.47 -4.15
C GLN A 142 2.59 -6.93 -4.06
N ILE A 143 2.17 -6.38 -2.92
CA ILE A 143 2.11 -4.95 -2.66
C ILE A 143 3.50 -4.29 -2.66
N PRO A 144 4.60 -4.91 -2.16
CA PRO A 144 5.93 -4.31 -2.28
C PRO A 144 6.30 -3.97 -3.73
N GLU A 145 6.12 -4.91 -4.64
CA GLU A 145 6.37 -4.78 -6.08
C GLU A 145 5.40 -3.78 -6.72
N ALA A 146 4.13 -3.77 -6.28
CA ALA A 146 3.16 -2.77 -6.71
C ALA A 146 3.56 -1.35 -6.27
N ILE A 147 4.14 -1.18 -5.08
CA ILE A 147 4.70 0.11 -4.61
C ILE A 147 5.92 0.51 -5.44
N GLU A 148 6.79 -0.44 -5.79
CA GLU A 148 7.92 -0.19 -6.68
C GLU A 148 7.45 0.30 -8.06
N MET A 149 6.46 -0.36 -8.64
CA MET A 149 5.84 0.04 -9.91
C MET A 149 5.22 1.44 -9.82
N PHE A 150 4.52 1.74 -8.73
CA PHE A 150 3.97 3.08 -8.46
C PHE A 150 5.07 4.15 -8.38
N CYS A 151 6.16 3.88 -7.67
CA CYS A 151 7.29 4.79 -7.54
C CYS A 151 8.04 4.97 -8.87
N TYR A 152 8.22 3.89 -9.63
CA TYR A 152 8.78 3.91 -10.98
C TYR A 152 7.95 4.82 -11.89
N PHE A 153 6.63 4.67 -11.90
CA PHE A 153 5.73 5.52 -12.68
C PHE A 153 5.88 7.01 -12.34
N VAL A 154 5.92 7.34 -11.03
CA VAL A 154 6.15 8.70 -10.56
C VAL A 154 7.50 9.25 -11.06
N CYS A 155 8.55 8.43 -11.07
CA CYS A 155 9.87 8.84 -11.59
C CYS A 155 9.82 9.12 -13.09
N SER A 156 9.22 8.23 -13.87
CA SER A 156 9.13 8.31 -15.33
C SER A 156 8.29 9.52 -15.76
N VAL A 157 7.14 9.75 -15.13
CA VAL A 157 6.32 10.95 -15.38
C VAL A 157 7.10 12.24 -15.09
N GLN A 158 7.86 12.29 -13.99
CA GLN A 158 8.69 13.45 -13.66
C GLN A 158 9.80 13.70 -14.69
N ASP A 159 10.35 12.66 -15.31
CA ASP A 159 11.35 12.80 -16.37
C ASP A 159 10.74 13.43 -17.64
N PHE A 160 9.56 12.99 -18.07
CA PHE A 160 8.84 13.62 -19.20
C PHE A 160 8.53 15.10 -18.94
N ILE A 161 8.09 15.43 -17.71
CA ILE A 161 7.84 16.82 -17.29
C ILE A 161 9.13 17.65 -17.36
N LYS A 162 10.26 17.13 -16.87
CA LYS A 162 11.56 17.83 -16.91
C LYS A 162 12.01 18.11 -18.34
N ARG A 163 11.80 17.16 -19.25
CA ARG A 163 12.15 17.27 -20.68
C ARG A 163 11.19 18.15 -21.47
N LYS A 164 10.14 18.70 -20.84
CA LYS A 164 9.11 19.52 -21.50
C LYS A 164 8.41 18.78 -22.65
N LYS A 165 8.31 17.45 -22.57
CA LYS A 165 7.57 16.59 -23.51
C LYS A 165 6.39 15.95 -22.80
N PHE A 166 5.50 16.82 -22.31
CA PHE A 166 4.40 16.43 -21.44
C PHE A 166 3.23 17.41 -21.60
N GLY A 167 2.25 17.00 -22.41
CA GLY A 167 1.08 17.81 -22.72
C GLY A 167 -0.03 17.70 -21.68
N LYS A 168 -1.14 18.37 -21.96
CA LYS A 168 -2.31 18.41 -21.08
C LYS A 168 -2.98 17.04 -21.00
N ARG A 169 -3.16 16.38 -22.15
CA ARG A 169 -3.77 15.04 -22.21
C ARG A 169 -2.90 14.00 -21.54
N ASN A 170 -1.58 14.09 -21.71
CA ASN A 170 -0.62 13.29 -20.95
C ASN A 170 -0.80 13.46 -19.43
N ALA A 171 -0.95 14.70 -18.94
CA ALA A 171 -1.13 14.97 -17.52
C ALA A 171 -2.43 14.39 -16.96
N GLU A 172 -3.54 14.52 -17.69
CA GLU A 172 -4.84 13.97 -17.33
C GLU A 172 -4.79 12.45 -17.20
N LYS A 173 -4.24 11.75 -18.22
CA LYS A 173 -4.08 10.30 -18.20
C LYS A 173 -3.13 9.81 -17.11
N ALA A 174 -2.00 10.48 -16.94
CA ALA A 174 -1.04 10.12 -15.90
C ALA A 174 -1.62 10.31 -14.50
N LEU A 175 -2.42 11.36 -14.30
CA LEU A 175 -3.14 11.57 -13.05
C LEU A 175 -4.19 10.47 -12.82
N GLU A 176 -4.95 10.10 -13.85
CA GLU A 176 -5.92 9.01 -13.77
C GLU A 176 -5.28 7.69 -13.34
N VAL A 177 -4.18 7.28 -13.99
CA VAL A 177 -3.43 6.08 -13.64
C VAL A 177 -2.85 6.17 -12.22
N LEU A 178 -2.28 7.32 -11.86
CA LEU A 178 -1.76 7.54 -10.52
C LEU A 178 -2.86 7.39 -9.46
N MET A 179 -4.05 7.95 -9.69
CA MET A 179 -5.18 7.85 -8.75
C MET A 179 -5.79 6.44 -8.72
N LYS A 180 -5.77 5.70 -9.84
CA LYS A 180 -6.18 4.28 -9.89
C LYS A 180 -5.27 3.38 -9.06
N MET A 181 -3.96 3.57 -9.12
CA MET A 181 -3.05 2.84 -8.23
C MET A 181 -3.18 3.30 -6.78
N ASP A 182 -3.36 4.61 -6.56
CA ASP A 182 -3.52 5.19 -5.22
C ASP A 182 -4.85 4.80 -4.54
N SER A 183 -5.89 4.42 -5.29
CA SER A 183 -7.13 3.93 -4.70
C SER A 183 -6.94 2.60 -3.95
N VAL A 184 -5.95 1.80 -4.39
CA VAL A 184 -5.48 0.58 -3.72
C VAL A 184 -4.49 0.92 -2.60
N LEU A 185 -3.46 1.71 -2.90
CA LEU A 185 -2.35 1.97 -1.98
C LEU A 185 -2.67 2.98 -0.87
N GLY A 186 -3.38 4.07 -1.19
CA GLY A 186 -3.82 5.10 -0.23
C GLY A 186 -2.72 6.05 0.25
N PHE A 187 -1.82 6.47 -0.63
CA PHE A 187 -0.63 7.28 -0.29
C PHE A 187 -0.80 8.78 -0.56
N ILE A 188 -1.55 9.15 -1.60
CA ILE A 188 -1.66 10.52 -2.09
C ILE A 188 -2.95 11.15 -1.60
N CYS A 189 -4.08 10.51 -1.85
CA CYS A 189 -5.39 10.92 -1.36
C CYS A 189 -5.56 10.34 0.04
N GLY A 190 -5.22 11.14 1.06
CA GLY A 190 -5.63 10.83 2.42
C GLY A 190 -7.16 10.77 2.42
N ARG A 191 -7.75 9.56 2.41
CA ARG A 191 -9.18 9.38 2.67
C ARG A 191 -9.42 9.70 4.14
N LEU A 192 -9.57 10.99 4.42
CA LEU A 192 -10.23 11.56 5.59
C LEU A 192 -11.26 12.60 5.12
N LYS A 193 -12.15 12.17 4.23
CA LYS A 193 -13.52 12.66 4.01
C LYS A 193 -14.23 11.41 3.47
N GLU A 194 -15.09 10.75 4.24
CA GLU A 194 -16.40 11.23 4.67
C GLU A 194 -16.64 10.94 6.16
N ARG A 195 -16.76 11.99 6.97
CA ARG A 195 -17.70 11.98 8.10
C ARG A 195 -19.02 12.48 7.51
N GLY A 196 -19.86 11.54 7.10
CA GLY A 196 -21.31 11.73 7.06
C GLY A 196 -21.87 11.47 8.44
#